data_AF-A0A8T2YQ11-F1
#
_entry.id   AF-A0A8T2YQ11-F1
#
_cell.length_a   1.000
_cell.length_b   1.000
_cell.length_c   1.000
_cell.angle_alpha   90.00
_cell.angle_beta   90.00
_cell.angle_gamma   90.00
#
_symmetry.space_group_name_H-M   'P 1'
#
loop_
_entity.id
_entity.type
_entity.pdbx_description
1 polymer ?
#
loop_
_entity_poly.entity_id
_entity_poly.type
_entity_poly.pdbx_seq_one_letter_code
_entity_poly.pdbx_strand_id
1 'polypeptide(L)'
;MSQDEVSRMRPPLVPLATLIGRELRNEKIEKPYVKYGQAALAKKGEDYFLIKLDCQRVPGDLSTSFSVFAIFDGHNGISAAIFAKEQLLDNVLSAIPQDISREEWLQALPRALVAGFVKTDIEFQQGGETSGTTVTFVIIDGWTVTVASVGDSRCILDSQGGVVSLLTVDHRLEENVEERERVTASGGEVGRLNVFGGNEVGPLRCWPGGLCLSRSIGDTDVGEFIVPIPHVKQVKLSNFGGRLIIASDGIWDALSSDMAAKSCRGLPAELAAKLVVKEALRSRGLKDDTTCLVVDIIPSDILFLPPIPRKKHNMFSSLLLGKKALSSVSKSTNKLSAVGVVEELFEEGSAVLAERYVDCKVRFYYFSKIVYVKP
;
A
#
# COMPACT_ATOMS: atom_id res chain seq x y z
N MET A 1 -39.81 -37.17 45.26
CA MET A 1 -38.58 -36.63 44.64
C MET A 1 -38.00 -35.62 45.61
N SER A 2 -36.83 -35.92 46.16
CA SER A 2 -36.19 -35.06 47.17
C SER A 2 -35.64 -33.79 46.51
N GLN A 3 -35.44 -32.72 47.29
CA GLN A 3 -34.85 -31.47 46.79
C GLN A 3 -33.44 -31.65 46.20
N ASP A 4 -32.78 -32.78 46.45
CA ASP A 4 -31.47 -33.13 45.91
C ASP A 4 -31.48 -33.58 44.44
N GLU A 5 -32.63 -34.00 43.89
CA GLU A 5 -32.72 -34.41 42.48
C GLU A 5 -32.90 -33.22 41.52
N VAL A 6 -33.40 -32.07 42.00
CA VAL A 6 -33.60 -30.86 41.19
C VAL A 6 -32.28 -30.09 40.95
N SER A 7 -31.27 -30.33 41.78
CA SER A 7 -29.94 -29.72 41.68
C SER A 7 -29.10 -30.30 40.51
N ARG A 8 -29.37 -31.53 40.07
CA ARG A 8 -28.55 -32.24 39.08
C ARG A 8 -28.87 -31.97 37.61
N MET A 9 -29.84 -31.10 37.32
CA MET A 9 -30.25 -30.75 35.94
C MET A 9 -29.86 -29.33 35.50
N ARG A 10 -29.08 -28.59 36.29
CA ARG A 10 -28.60 -27.27 35.82
C ARG A 10 -27.28 -27.44 35.07
N PRO A 11 -27.21 -27.06 33.78
CA PRO A 11 -25.94 -27.05 33.07
C PRO A 11 -24.95 -26.17 33.82
N PRO A 12 -23.65 -26.51 33.83
CA PRO A 12 -22.65 -25.75 34.56
C PRO A 12 -22.67 -24.29 34.09
N LEU A 13 -22.77 -23.37 35.06
CA LEU A 13 -22.76 -21.94 34.79
C LEU A 13 -21.41 -21.56 34.19
N VAL A 14 -21.39 -21.28 32.89
CA VAL A 14 -20.20 -20.80 32.19
C VAL A 14 -20.01 -19.32 32.54
N PRO A 15 -18.85 -18.90 33.07
CA PRO A 15 -18.61 -17.49 33.37
C PRO A 15 -18.81 -16.62 32.14
N LEU A 16 -19.45 -15.45 32.31
CA LEU A 16 -19.71 -14.53 31.21
C LEU A 16 -18.43 -14.10 30.49
N ALA A 17 -17.30 -13.97 31.20
CA ALA A 17 -15.99 -13.71 30.60
C ALA A 17 -15.50 -14.86 29.70
N THR A 18 -15.88 -16.11 30.00
CA THR A 18 -15.58 -17.28 29.16
C THR A 18 -16.48 -17.33 27.93
N LEU A 19 -17.74 -16.90 28.05
CA LEU A 19 -18.66 -16.75 26.91
C LEU A 19 -18.22 -15.59 26.02
N ILE A 20 -17.93 -14.40 26.57
CA ILE A 20 -17.37 -13.26 25.84
C ILE A 20 -16.03 -13.63 25.22
N GLY A 21 -15.14 -14.30 25.95
CA GLY A 21 -13.87 -14.77 25.42
C GLY A 21 -14.04 -15.84 24.33
N ARG A 22 -15.09 -16.67 24.38
CA ARG A 22 -15.43 -17.62 23.30
C ARG A 22 -16.06 -16.90 22.12
N GLU A 23 -16.90 -15.90 22.32
CA GLU A 23 -17.49 -15.04 21.28
C GLU A 23 -16.40 -14.26 20.54
N LEU A 24 -15.47 -13.62 21.27
CA LEU A 24 -14.30 -12.92 20.71
C LEU A 24 -13.33 -13.86 19.99
N ARG A 25 -13.25 -15.14 20.39
CA ARG A 25 -12.48 -16.19 19.68
C ARG A 25 -13.27 -16.84 18.54
N ASN A 26 -14.60 -16.72 18.54
CA ASN A 26 -15.53 -17.27 17.54
C ASN A 26 -16.04 -16.23 16.56
N GLU A 27 -15.68 -14.96 16.70
CA GLU A 27 -15.53 -14.08 15.55
C GLU A 27 -14.44 -14.71 14.68
N LYS A 28 -14.82 -15.74 13.91
CA LYS A 28 -14.15 -16.06 12.66
C LYS A 28 -14.24 -14.75 11.89
N ILE A 29 -13.21 -13.93 12.01
CA ILE A 29 -13.03 -12.75 11.19
C ILE A 29 -13.07 -13.30 9.77
N GLU A 30 -14.22 -13.19 9.12
CA GLU A 30 -14.39 -13.76 7.81
C GLU A 30 -13.37 -13.12 6.91
N LYS A 31 -12.53 -13.96 6.32
CA LYS A 31 -11.47 -13.52 5.42
C LYS A 31 -12.14 -12.82 4.24
N PRO A 32 -11.76 -11.56 3.91
CA PRO A 32 -12.36 -10.86 2.80
C PRO A 32 -11.99 -11.54 1.48
N TYR A 33 -12.86 -11.36 0.48
CA TYR A 33 -12.53 -11.68 -0.90
C TYR A 33 -11.65 -10.58 -1.48
N VAL A 34 -10.59 -10.99 -2.18
CA VAL A 34 -9.75 -10.08 -2.94
C VAL A 34 -10.09 -10.24 -4.42
N LYS A 35 -10.55 -9.16 -5.06
CA LYS A 35 -10.66 -9.07 -6.52
C LYS A 35 -9.69 -8.02 -7.02
N TYR A 36 -9.20 -8.16 -8.23
CA TYR A 36 -8.26 -7.19 -8.78
C TYR A 36 -8.49 -6.96 -10.27
N GLY A 37 -7.86 -5.91 -10.76
CA GLY A 37 -7.77 -5.55 -12.15
C GLY A 37 -6.43 -4.89 -12.41
N GLN A 38 -5.94 -5.00 -13.63
CA GLN A 38 -4.70 -4.36 -14.04
C GLN A 38 -4.85 -3.73 -15.42
N ALA A 39 -4.11 -2.65 -15.64
CA ALA A 39 -3.93 -2.06 -16.95
C ALA A 39 -2.54 -1.42 -17.01
N ALA A 40 -1.83 -1.66 -18.11
CA ALA A 40 -0.53 -1.08 -18.36
C ALA A 40 -0.43 -0.65 -19.82
N LEU A 41 0.28 0.45 -20.08
CA LEU A 41 0.70 0.86 -21.41
C LEU A 41 2.16 1.29 -21.37
N ALA A 42 3.01 0.58 -22.12
CA ALA A 42 4.44 0.83 -22.17
C ALA A 42 4.81 1.90 -23.20
N LYS A 43 5.67 2.82 -22.79
CA LYS A 43 6.41 3.77 -23.62
C LYS A 43 7.88 3.35 -23.78
N LYS A 44 8.55 3.04 -22.67
CA LYS A 44 9.92 2.52 -22.57
C LYS A 44 9.92 1.01 -22.32
N GLY A 45 8.94 0.50 -21.57
CA GLY A 45 8.82 -0.92 -21.24
C GLY A 45 9.68 -1.33 -20.04
N GLU A 46 9.86 -0.42 -19.08
CA GLU A 46 10.62 -0.58 -17.85
C GLU A 46 9.70 -0.80 -16.62
N ASP A 47 8.38 -0.57 -16.75
CA ASP A 47 7.39 -0.91 -15.73
C ASP A 47 7.11 -2.43 -15.64
N TYR A 48 7.10 -2.96 -14.43
CA TYR A 48 6.67 -4.31 -14.10
C TYR A 48 5.71 -4.33 -12.91
N PHE A 49 4.95 -5.43 -12.80
CA PHE A 49 4.10 -5.67 -11.64
C PHE A 49 4.10 -7.13 -11.20
N LEU A 50 3.71 -7.36 -9.94
CA LEU A 50 3.55 -8.66 -9.30
C LEU A 50 2.13 -8.79 -8.75
N ILE A 51 1.50 -9.94 -8.98
CA ILE A 51 0.22 -10.32 -8.39
C ILE A 51 0.34 -11.78 -7.96
N LYS A 52 0.28 -12.05 -6.65
CA LYS A 52 0.21 -13.41 -6.09
C LYS A 52 -0.92 -13.44 -5.06
N LEU A 53 -1.97 -14.23 -5.30
CA LEU A 53 -3.15 -14.24 -4.44
C LEU A 53 -3.07 -15.26 -3.29
N ASP A 54 -2.29 -16.32 -3.49
CA ASP A 54 -2.31 -17.53 -2.67
C ASP A 54 -0.96 -17.83 -2.00
N CYS A 55 -0.22 -16.78 -1.63
CA CYS A 55 0.96 -16.96 -0.78
C CYS A 55 0.54 -17.52 0.58
N GLN A 56 1.39 -18.32 1.24
CA GLN A 56 1.05 -18.99 2.50
C GLN A 56 2.12 -18.68 3.54
N ARG A 57 1.72 -18.28 4.75
CA ARG A 57 2.69 -18.13 5.86
C ARG A 57 3.21 -19.49 6.31
N VAL A 58 2.32 -20.48 6.36
CA VAL A 58 2.65 -21.86 6.68
C VAL A 58 2.45 -22.69 5.41
N PRO A 59 3.53 -23.25 4.83
CA PRO A 59 3.44 -24.05 3.62
C PRO A 59 2.45 -25.22 3.77
N GLY A 60 1.51 -25.32 2.82
CA GLY A 60 0.46 -26.33 2.81
C GLY A 60 -0.81 -25.95 3.55
N ASP A 61 -0.85 -24.84 4.30
CA ASP A 61 -2.03 -24.39 5.02
C ASP A 61 -2.70 -23.18 4.35
N LEU A 62 -3.76 -23.46 3.60
CA LEU A 62 -4.58 -22.45 2.90
C LEU A 62 -5.24 -21.45 3.86
N SER A 63 -5.45 -21.80 5.12
CA SER A 63 -6.02 -20.86 6.11
C SER A 63 -5.07 -19.71 6.42
N THR A 64 -3.77 -19.91 6.17
CA THR A 64 -2.72 -18.91 6.36
C THR A 64 -2.42 -18.10 5.11
N SER A 65 -3.28 -18.17 4.08
CA SER A 65 -2.97 -17.50 2.82
C SER A 65 -3.06 -15.97 2.92
N PHE A 66 -2.23 -15.29 2.16
CA PHE A 66 -2.21 -13.83 2.01
C PHE A 66 -1.94 -13.49 0.55
N SER A 67 -2.26 -12.27 0.15
CA SER A 67 -2.05 -11.79 -1.21
C SER A 67 -0.96 -10.72 -1.27
N VAL A 68 -0.25 -10.67 -2.38
CA VAL A 68 0.83 -9.73 -2.67
C VAL A 68 0.52 -9.03 -3.99
N PHE A 69 0.63 -7.72 -3.99
CA PHE A 69 0.56 -6.86 -5.16
C PHE A 69 1.76 -5.94 -5.14
N ALA A 70 2.41 -5.72 -6.28
CA ALA A 70 3.48 -4.74 -6.36
C ALA A 70 3.61 -4.13 -7.74
N ILE A 71 4.11 -2.89 -7.78
CA ILE A 71 4.58 -2.21 -8.99
C ILE A 71 6.06 -1.91 -8.81
N PHE A 72 6.80 -2.08 -9.91
CA PHE A 72 8.21 -1.83 -10.06
C PHE A 72 8.37 -0.91 -11.27
N ASP A 73 8.59 0.37 -11.04
CA ASP A 73 8.81 1.35 -12.12
C ASP A 73 10.32 1.42 -12.34
N GLY A 74 10.79 0.82 -13.43
CA GLY A 74 12.20 0.72 -13.75
C GLY A 74 12.72 1.95 -14.48
N HIS A 75 14.00 2.25 -14.30
CA HIS A 75 14.68 3.32 -15.04
C HIS A 75 16.13 2.96 -15.30
N ASN A 76 16.69 3.54 -16.37
CA ASN A 76 18.03 3.21 -16.87
C ASN A 76 18.19 1.70 -17.19
N GLY A 77 17.12 1.06 -17.67
CA GLY A 77 17.06 -0.38 -17.94
C GLY A 77 16.03 -1.12 -17.10
N ILE A 78 15.78 -2.37 -17.47
CA ILE A 78 14.74 -3.22 -16.88
C ILE A 78 15.26 -4.14 -15.77
N SER A 79 16.58 -4.24 -15.61
CA SER A 79 17.23 -5.29 -14.80
C SER A 79 16.83 -5.21 -13.33
N ALA A 80 16.84 -4.02 -12.72
CA ALA A 80 16.45 -3.82 -11.33
C ALA A 80 14.97 -4.15 -11.09
N ALA A 81 14.08 -3.72 -11.98
CA ALA A 81 12.65 -3.97 -11.86
C ALA A 81 12.31 -5.48 -11.96
N ILE A 82 12.94 -6.19 -12.89
CA ILE A 82 12.78 -7.65 -13.01
C ILE A 82 13.36 -8.35 -11.78
N PHE A 83 14.58 -7.99 -11.36
CA PHE A 83 15.24 -8.63 -10.24
C PHE A 83 14.44 -8.44 -8.94
N ALA A 84 14.00 -7.21 -8.66
CA ALA A 84 13.17 -6.92 -7.50
C ALA A 84 11.84 -7.69 -7.54
N LYS A 85 11.18 -7.77 -8.70
CA LYS A 85 9.95 -8.57 -8.87
C LYS A 85 10.15 -10.05 -8.55
N GLU A 86 11.30 -10.62 -8.91
CA GLU A 86 11.60 -12.03 -8.73
C GLU A 86 12.06 -12.36 -7.30
N GLN A 87 12.89 -11.52 -6.69
CA GLN A 87 13.59 -11.84 -5.43
C GLN A 87 12.95 -11.23 -4.18
N LEU A 88 12.27 -10.08 -4.31
CA LEU A 88 11.88 -9.30 -3.13
C LEU A 88 10.97 -10.05 -2.17
N LEU A 89 9.94 -10.74 -2.69
CA LEU A 89 9.01 -11.48 -1.83
C LEU A 89 9.74 -12.55 -1.03
N ASP A 90 10.62 -13.33 -1.67
CA ASP A 90 11.36 -14.41 -1.03
C ASP A 90 12.33 -13.86 0.02
N ASN A 91 12.99 -12.73 -0.28
CA ASN A 91 13.84 -12.02 0.66
C ASN A 91 13.08 -11.51 1.89
N VAL A 92 11.88 -10.93 1.70
CA VAL A 92 11.01 -10.51 2.81
C VAL A 92 10.59 -11.71 3.65
N LEU A 93 10.10 -12.79 3.04
CA LEU A 93 9.65 -13.96 3.79
C LEU A 93 10.79 -14.66 4.52
N SER A 94 12.01 -14.66 3.98
CA SER A 94 13.20 -15.22 4.63
C SER A 94 13.63 -14.45 5.89
N ALA A 95 13.20 -13.19 6.03
CA ALA A 95 13.48 -12.35 7.19
C ALA A 95 12.44 -12.50 8.32
N ILE A 96 11.35 -13.24 8.08
CA ILE A 96 10.31 -13.49 9.08
C ILE A 96 10.62 -14.80 9.80
N PRO A 97 10.57 -14.83 11.15
CA PRO A 97 10.69 -16.09 11.89
C PRO A 97 9.65 -17.12 11.48
N GLN A 98 10.05 -18.38 11.39
CA GLN A 98 9.14 -19.50 11.14
C GLN A 98 8.35 -19.88 12.40
N ASP A 99 7.24 -20.59 12.22
CA ASP A 99 6.43 -21.19 13.30
C ASP A 99 5.86 -20.19 14.32
N ILE A 100 5.59 -18.96 13.87
CA ILE A 100 4.96 -17.90 14.67
C ILE A 100 3.45 -17.80 14.38
N SER A 101 2.71 -17.24 15.34
CA SER A 101 1.30 -16.93 15.15
C SER A 101 1.09 -15.86 14.08
N ARG A 102 -0.15 -15.72 13.58
CA ARG A 102 -0.52 -14.68 12.62
C ARG A 102 -0.24 -13.28 13.17
N GLU A 103 -0.57 -13.05 14.43
CA GLU A 103 -0.41 -11.75 15.09
C GLU A 103 1.08 -11.39 15.20
N GLU A 104 1.92 -12.34 15.61
CA GLU A 104 3.38 -12.15 15.64
C GLU A 104 3.94 -11.94 14.22
N TRP A 105 3.41 -12.63 13.21
CA TRP A 105 3.80 -12.45 11.83
C TRP A 105 3.50 -11.03 11.33
N LEU A 106 2.31 -10.51 11.62
CA LEU A 106 1.93 -9.13 11.27
C LEU A 106 2.80 -8.09 11.98
N GLN A 107 3.21 -8.35 13.22
CA GLN A 107 4.13 -7.49 13.97
C GLN A 107 5.56 -7.55 13.44
N ALA A 108 6.02 -8.71 12.97
CA ALA A 108 7.35 -8.88 12.38
C ALA A 108 7.44 -8.30 10.95
N LEU A 109 6.31 -8.20 10.25
CA LEU A 109 6.27 -7.88 8.83
C LEU A 109 6.91 -6.53 8.47
N PRO A 110 6.65 -5.39 9.17
CA PRO A 110 7.28 -4.12 8.82
C PRO A 110 8.81 -4.18 8.84
N ARG A 111 9.37 -4.87 9.83
CA ARG A 111 10.82 -5.07 9.95
C ARG A 111 11.36 -5.98 8.85
N ALA A 112 10.64 -7.04 8.52
CA ALA A 112 11.01 -7.97 7.47
C ALA A 112 10.97 -7.32 6.08
N LEU A 113 10.04 -6.37 5.85
CA LEU A 113 9.99 -5.57 4.63
C LEU A 113 11.26 -4.73 4.48
N VAL A 114 11.68 -4.00 5.52
CA VAL A 114 12.94 -3.24 5.48
C VAL A 114 14.13 -4.17 5.19
N ALA A 115 14.23 -5.30 5.88
CA ALA A 115 15.31 -6.26 5.66
C ALA A 115 15.29 -6.87 4.24
N GLY A 116 14.11 -7.18 3.72
CA GLY A 116 13.92 -7.74 2.39
C GLY A 116 14.31 -6.78 1.27
N PHE A 117 13.96 -5.49 1.40
CA PHE A 117 14.36 -4.46 0.43
C PHE A 117 15.89 -4.28 0.42
N VAL A 118 16.51 -4.11 1.60
CA VAL A 118 17.97 -3.96 1.72
C VAL A 118 18.71 -5.18 1.17
N LYS A 119 18.23 -6.39 1.48
CA LYS A 119 18.84 -7.63 0.97
C LYS A 119 18.72 -7.72 -0.56
N THR A 120 17.56 -7.40 -1.11
CA THR A 120 17.32 -7.42 -2.56
C THR A 120 18.22 -6.43 -3.29
N ASP A 121 18.39 -5.24 -2.73
CA ASP A 121 19.30 -4.25 -3.27
C ASP A 121 20.76 -4.72 -3.26
N ILE A 122 21.25 -5.24 -2.11
CA ILE A 122 22.61 -5.79 -2.02
C ILE A 122 22.85 -6.92 -3.03
N GLU A 123 21.88 -7.84 -3.19
CA GLU A 123 21.99 -8.94 -4.14
C GLU A 123 21.96 -8.45 -5.60
N PHE A 124 21.17 -7.41 -5.91
CA PHE A 124 21.14 -6.80 -7.23
C PHE A 124 22.47 -6.13 -7.58
N GLN A 125 23.04 -5.35 -6.64
CA GLN A 125 24.29 -4.62 -6.82
C GLN A 125 25.50 -5.53 -7.05
N GLN A 126 25.47 -6.76 -6.50
CA GLN A 126 26.51 -7.77 -6.79
C GLN A 126 26.54 -8.19 -8.26
N GLY A 127 25.45 -7.97 -9.01
CA GLY A 127 25.39 -8.20 -10.45
C GLY A 127 26.15 -7.15 -11.28
N GLY A 128 26.50 -6.00 -10.70
CA GLY A 128 27.24 -4.93 -11.38
C GLY A 128 26.42 -4.10 -12.38
N GLU A 129 25.10 -4.23 -12.36
CA GLU A 129 24.17 -3.43 -13.17
C GLU A 129 23.84 -2.10 -12.47
N THR A 130 23.54 -1.06 -13.26
CA THR A 130 23.28 0.30 -12.73
C THR A 130 21.84 0.77 -12.91
N SER A 131 20.95 -0.04 -13.50
CA SER A 131 19.52 0.30 -13.57
C SER A 131 18.95 0.45 -12.16
N GLY A 132 17.92 1.26 -12.01
CA GLY A 132 17.18 1.40 -10.76
C GLY A 132 15.72 1.04 -10.91
N THR A 133 15.03 0.89 -9.79
CA THR A 133 13.56 0.77 -9.80
C THR A 133 12.94 1.34 -8.53
N THR A 134 11.78 1.98 -8.70
CA THR A 134 10.85 2.20 -7.60
C THR A 134 10.20 0.89 -7.21
N VAL A 135 9.70 0.79 -5.98
CA VAL A 135 8.91 -0.37 -5.56
C VAL A 135 7.78 0.11 -4.69
N THR A 136 6.55 -0.26 -5.03
CA THR A 136 5.39 -0.15 -4.13
C THR A 136 4.85 -1.55 -3.89
N PHE A 137 5.17 -2.11 -2.71
CA PHE A 137 4.91 -3.50 -2.35
C PHE A 137 3.80 -3.59 -1.31
N VAL A 138 2.74 -4.32 -1.63
CA VAL A 138 1.52 -4.43 -0.82
C VAL A 138 1.26 -5.88 -0.43
N ILE A 139 1.14 -6.13 0.86
CA ILE A 139 0.71 -7.40 1.44
C ILE A 139 -0.68 -7.23 2.05
N ILE A 140 -1.60 -8.11 1.68
CA ILE A 140 -2.97 -8.17 2.21
C ILE A 140 -3.14 -9.50 2.95
N ASP A 141 -3.28 -9.44 4.26
CA ASP A 141 -3.60 -10.61 5.09
C ASP A 141 -4.86 -10.38 5.92
N GLY A 142 -5.95 -11.04 5.51
CA GLY A 142 -7.27 -10.77 6.07
C GLY A 142 -7.66 -9.31 5.82
N TRP A 143 -7.96 -8.58 6.89
CA TRP A 143 -8.30 -7.15 6.86
C TRP A 143 -7.10 -6.23 7.08
N THR A 144 -5.89 -6.78 7.22
CA THR A 144 -4.67 -6.01 7.41
C THR A 144 -3.97 -5.81 6.07
N VAL A 145 -3.66 -4.55 5.76
CA VAL A 145 -2.89 -4.14 4.58
C VAL A 145 -1.58 -3.55 5.06
N THR A 146 -0.45 -4.09 4.59
CA THR A 146 0.89 -3.54 4.83
C THR A 146 1.47 -3.11 3.50
N VAL A 147 1.90 -1.86 3.43
CA VAL A 147 2.53 -1.26 2.24
C VAL A 147 3.96 -0.87 2.60
N ALA A 148 4.91 -1.22 1.74
CA ALA A 148 6.28 -0.75 1.78
C ALA A 148 6.62 -0.09 0.45
N SER A 149 7.18 1.13 0.46
CA SER A 149 7.53 1.83 -0.77
C SER A 149 8.88 2.55 -0.76
N VAL A 150 9.57 2.49 -1.90
CA VAL A 150 10.70 3.36 -2.28
C VAL A 150 10.39 3.96 -3.65
N GLY A 151 10.83 5.18 -3.90
CA GLY A 151 10.53 5.93 -5.12
C GLY A 151 9.19 6.67 -5.05
N ASP A 152 8.56 6.87 -6.20
CA ASP A 152 7.39 7.76 -6.40
C ASP A 152 6.18 7.06 -7.04
N SER A 153 6.26 5.75 -7.26
CA SER A 153 5.06 4.91 -7.35
C SER A 153 4.23 5.03 -6.06
N ARG A 154 2.90 5.07 -6.18
CA ARG A 154 2.02 5.38 -5.04
C ARG A 154 0.89 4.36 -4.86
N CYS A 155 0.55 4.09 -3.61
CA CYS A 155 -0.62 3.31 -3.21
C CYS A 155 -1.60 4.19 -2.42
N ILE A 156 -2.86 4.20 -2.83
CA ILE A 156 -3.95 4.87 -2.12
C ILE A 156 -5.05 3.88 -1.75
N LEU A 157 -5.76 4.17 -0.66
CA LEU A 157 -6.94 3.46 -0.21
C LEU A 157 -8.18 4.35 -0.36
N ASP A 158 -9.11 3.96 -1.24
CA ASP A 158 -10.47 4.50 -1.29
C ASP A 158 -11.35 3.64 -0.38
N SER A 159 -11.62 4.15 0.82
CA SER A 159 -12.45 3.47 1.82
C SER A 159 -13.94 3.71 1.58
N GLN A 160 -14.80 2.85 2.14
CA GLN A 160 -16.24 3.10 2.11
C GLN A 160 -16.57 4.47 2.75
N GLY A 161 -17.42 5.25 2.07
CA GLY A 161 -17.67 6.65 2.41
C GLY A 161 -16.92 7.64 1.51
N GLY A 162 -16.00 7.15 0.67
CA GLY A 162 -15.28 7.95 -0.32
C GLY A 162 -14.11 8.75 0.24
N VAL A 163 -13.59 8.32 1.40
CA VAL A 163 -12.38 8.90 2.01
C VAL A 163 -11.16 8.23 1.38
N VAL A 164 -10.33 9.05 0.73
CA VAL A 164 -9.07 8.64 0.11
C VAL A 164 -7.93 8.83 1.09
N SER A 165 -7.19 7.77 1.39
CA SER A 165 -6.02 7.79 2.26
C SER A 165 -4.76 7.41 1.48
N LEU A 166 -3.67 8.13 1.71
CA LEU A 166 -2.35 7.76 1.19
C LEU A 166 -1.76 6.64 2.04
N LEU A 167 -1.26 5.58 1.40
CA LEU A 167 -0.56 4.48 2.07
C LEU A 167 0.96 4.50 1.83
N THR A 168 1.45 5.44 1.03
CA THR A 168 2.86 5.64 0.68
C THR A 168 3.22 7.12 0.75
N VAL A 169 4.51 7.40 0.85
CA VAL A 169 5.10 8.73 0.69
C VAL A 169 5.96 8.74 -0.57
N ASP A 170 5.84 9.79 -1.37
CA ASP A 170 6.67 9.98 -2.57
C ASP A 170 8.09 10.42 -2.16
N HIS A 171 9.10 9.76 -2.74
CA HIS A 171 10.52 10.00 -2.44
C HIS A 171 11.22 10.86 -3.50
N ARG A 172 10.50 11.77 -4.14
CA ARG A 172 11.06 12.75 -5.09
C ARG A 172 11.78 13.89 -4.35
N LEU A 173 12.93 14.30 -4.87
CA LEU A 173 13.76 15.37 -4.29
C LEU A 173 13.11 16.76 -4.36
N GLU A 174 12.24 16.98 -5.34
CA GLU A 174 11.52 18.25 -5.53
C GLU A 174 10.51 18.47 -4.39
N GLU A 175 9.69 17.46 -4.10
CA GLU A 175 8.60 17.54 -3.13
C GLU A 175 9.02 17.20 -1.69
N ASN A 176 9.99 16.31 -1.49
CA ASN A 176 10.35 15.79 -0.17
C ASN A 176 11.60 16.49 0.40
N VAL A 177 11.38 17.46 1.28
CA VAL A 177 12.44 18.27 1.90
C VAL A 177 13.34 17.44 2.80
N GLU A 178 12.78 16.53 3.60
CA GLU A 178 13.53 15.67 4.53
C GLU A 178 14.49 14.75 3.75
N GLU A 179 14.02 14.15 2.67
CA GLU A 179 14.87 13.32 1.81
C GLU A 179 15.98 14.14 1.13
N ARG A 180 15.68 15.37 0.71
CA ARG A 180 16.68 16.26 0.12
C ARG A 180 17.76 16.62 1.14
N GLU A 181 17.36 16.98 2.37
CA GLU A 181 18.30 17.27 3.45
C GLU A 181 19.16 16.06 3.79
N ARG A 182 18.56 14.86 3.85
CA ARG A 182 19.29 13.60 4.06
C ARG A 182 20.33 13.36 2.97
N VAL A 183 19.94 13.43 1.70
CA VAL A 183 20.85 13.21 0.56
C VAL A 183 22.02 14.19 0.62
N THR A 184 21.76 15.47 0.86
CA THR A 184 22.82 16.50 1.00
C THR A 184 23.71 16.25 2.22
N ALA A 185 23.14 15.86 3.37
CA ALA A 185 23.90 15.54 4.57
C ALA A 185 24.81 14.31 4.39
N SER A 186 24.41 13.37 3.52
CA SER A 186 25.22 12.21 3.10
C SER A 186 26.23 12.54 1.99
N GLY A 187 26.37 13.81 1.59
CA GLY A 187 27.34 14.27 0.59
C GLY A 187 26.86 14.24 -0.86
N GLY A 188 25.58 13.93 -1.11
CA GLY A 188 24.99 14.00 -2.44
C GLY A 188 24.74 15.44 -2.88
N GLU A 189 25.04 15.75 -4.13
CA GLU A 189 24.74 17.08 -4.70
C GLU A 189 23.32 17.07 -5.25
N VAL A 190 22.47 18.00 -4.78
CA VAL A 190 21.09 18.15 -5.27
C VAL A 190 20.95 19.47 -6.01
N GLY A 191 20.58 19.40 -7.28
CA GLY A 191 20.43 20.58 -8.12
C GLY A 191 19.67 20.30 -9.40
N ARG A 192 19.14 21.35 -10.02
CA ARG A 192 18.54 21.26 -11.36
C ARG A 192 19.65 21.13 -12.40
N LEU A 193 19.31 20.63 -13.59
CA LEU A 193 20.26 20.59 -14.69
C LEU A 193 20.62 22.01 -15.11
N ASN A 194 21.90 22.37 -15.05
CA ASN A 194 22.41 23.65 -15.52
C ASN A 194 22.83 23.54 -16.99
N VAL A 195 22.09 24.20 -17.88
CA VAL A 195 22.38 24.23 -19.32
C VAL A 195 23.34 25.37 -19.63
N PHE A 196 24.15 25.22 -20.68
CA PHE A 196 25.08 26.24 -21.15
C PHE A 196 24.43 27.63 -21.19
N GLY A 197 24.96 28.56 -20.39
CA GLY A 197 24.36 29.89 -20.16
C GLY A 197 23.77 30.12 -18.76
N GLY A 198 23.87 29.15 -17.84
CA GLY A 198 23.49 29.32 -16.43
C GLY A 198 22.00 29.12 -16.13
N ASN A 199 21.23 28.62 -17.11
CA ASN A 199 19.80 28.40 -16.94
C ASN A 199 19.55 27.01 -16.33
N GLU A 200 18.86 26.99 -15.19
CA GLU A 200 18.41 25.77 -14.53
C GLU A 200 17.10 25.26 -15.16
N VAL A 201 17.05 23.96 -15.49
CA VAL A 201 15.87 23.33 -16.12
C VAL A 201 15.52 22.00 -15.48
N GLY A 202 14.24 21.65 -15.57
CA GLY A 202 13.71 20.36 -15.10
C GLY A 202 13.64 20.24 -13.57
N PRO A 203 13.22 19.09 -13.04
CA PRO A 203 13.11 18.85 -11.59
C PRO A 203 14.48 18.84 -10.89
N LEU A 204 14.48 18.95 -9.56
CA LEU A 204 15.65 18.65 -8.76
C LEU A 204 16.13 17.22 -9.00
N ARG A 205 17.46 17.07 -9.13
CA ARG A 205 18.14 15.80 -9.36
C ARG A 205 19.30 15.66 -8.39
N CYS A 206 19.64 14.42 -8.06
CA CYS A 206 20.86 14.10 -7.37
C CYS A 206 21.98 13.78 -8.37
N TRP A 207 23.17 14.30 -8.10
CA TRP A 207 24.36 14.15 -8.91
C TRP A 207 25.47 13.43 -8.13
N PRO A 208 26.29 12.58 -8.80
CA PRO A 208 26.27 12.25 -10.24
C PRO A 208 25.04 11.39 -10.65
N GLY A 209 24.85 11.13 -11.95
CA GLY A 209 23.76 10.28 -12.47
C GLY A 209 22.46 11.02 -12.80
N GLY A 210 22.09 12.05 -12.04
CA GLY A 210 20.95 12.92 -12.36
C GLY A 210 19.59 12.30 -12.04
N LEU A 211 19.47 11.54 -10.95
CA LEU A 211 18.24 10.88 -10.51
C LEU A 211 17.29 11.84 -9.78
N CYS A 212 15.99 11.83 -10.07
CA CYS A 212 15.00 12.69 -9.40
C CYS A 212 14.53 12.15 -8.04
N LEU A 213 14.86 10.90 -7.75
CA LEU A 213 14.44 10.14 -6.57
C LEU A 213 15.55 10.12 -5.52
N SER A 214 15.15 9.90 -4.28
CA SER A 214 16.05 9.76 -3.12
C SER A 214 16.14 8.32 -2.59
N ARG A 215 15.20 7.46 -3.01
CA ARG A 215 15.12 6.05 -2.61
C ARG A 215 14.72 5.18 -3.79
N SER A 216 15.42 4.07 -3.98
CA SER A 216 15.17 3.06 -5.00
C SER A 216 15.94 1.77 -4.66
N ILE A 217 15.67 0.70 -5.39
CA ILE A 217 16.58 -0.45 -5.49
C ILE A 217 17.46 -0.23 -6.72
N GLY A 218 18.78 -0.42 -6.61
CA GLY A 218 19.75 -0.14 -7.67
C GLY A 218 20.36 1.26 -7.59
N ASP A 219 20.57 1.91 -8.73
CA ASP A 219 21.13 3.28 -8.84
C ASP A 219 22.50 3.49 -8.16
N THR A 220 23.33 2.46 -8.12
CA THR A 220 24.67 2.53 -7.49
C THR A 220 25.61 3.53 -8.16
N ASP A 221 25.37 3.86 -9.43
CA ASP A 221 26.12 4.86 -10.18
C ASP A 221 25.80 6.30 -9.76
N VAL A 222 24.64 6.52 -9.14
CA VAL A 222 24.24 7.82 -8.56
C VAL A 222 24.97 8.03 -7.23
N GLY A 223 24.94 7.03 -6.34
CA GLY A 223 25.71 7.00 -5.09
C GLY A 223 24.96 6.39 -3.91
N GLU A 224 25.71 6.07 -2.83
CA GLU A 224 25.20 5.37 -1.64
C GLU A 224 24.17 6.18 -0.82
N PHE A 225 23.94 7.44 -1.17
CA PHE A 225 22.89 8.27 -0.57
C PHE A 225 21.50 7.99 -1.17
N ILE A 226 21.40 7.22 -2.26
CA ILE A 226 20.15 6.64 -2.72
C ILE A 226 19.95 5.31 -1.99
N VAL A 227 18.91 5.23 -1.15
CA VAL A 227 18.78 4.12 -0.19
C VAL A 227 17.57 3.23 -0.51
N PRO A 228 17.68 1.90 -0.33
CA PRO A 228 16.58 0.96 -0.55
C PRO A 228 15.65 0.85 0.66
N ILE A 229 15.58 1.86 1.52
CA ILE A 229 14.89 1.76 2.81
C ILE A 229 13.44 2.23 2.66
N PRO A 230 12.45 1.32 2.71
CA PRO A 230 11.08 1.69 2.39
C PRO A 230 10.44 2.54 3.49
N HIS A 231 9.59 3.48 3.10
CA HIS A 231 8.48 3.90 3.97
C HIS A 231 7.55 2.70 4.15
N VAL A 232 7.16 2.40 5.38
CA VAL A 232 6.30 1.24 5.68
C VAL A 232 5.09 1.69 6.47
N LYS A 233 3.90 1.36 5.96
CA LYS A 233 2.62 1.66 6.61
C LYS A 233 1.76 0.40 6.70
N GLN A 234 1.25 0.11 7.89
CA GLN A 234 0.33 -0.98 8.14
C GLN A 234 -0.99 -0.42 8.66
N VAL A 235 -2.08 -0.82 8.02
CA VAL A 235 -3.44 -0.41 8.38
C VAL A 235 -4.34 -1.62 8.50
N LYS A 236 -5.32 -1.54 9.39
CA LYS A 236 -6.44 -2.47 9.49
C LYS A 236 -7.69 -1.82 8.93
N LEU A 237 -8.25 -2.47 7.92
CA LEU A 237 -9.49 -2.05 7.30
C LEU A 237 -10.67 -2.43 8.17
N SER A 238 -11.72 -1.61 8.13
CA SER A 238 -13.02 -2.03 8.62
C SER A 238 -13.58 -3.19 7.79
N ASN A 239 -14.46 -3.99 8.40
CA ASN A 239 -15.17 -5.10 7.74
C ASN A 239 -16.14 -4.63 6.63
N PHE A 240 -16.14 -3.35 6.26
CA PHE A 240 -16.89 -2.80 5.13
C PHE A 240 -16.12 -2.87 3.81
N GLY A 241 -14.84 -3.26 3.84
CA GLY A 241 -14.01 -3.32 2.64
C GLY A 241 -13.35 -2.00 2.27
N GLY A 242 -12.60 -2.06 1.18
CA GLY A 242 -11.90 -0.91 0.62
C GLY A 242 -11.33 -1.25 -0.75
N ARG A 243 -10.91 -0.21 -1.47
CA ARG A 243 -10.25 -0.34 -2.76
C ARG A 243 -8.86 0.26 -2.70
N LEU A 244 -7.86 -0.53 -3.05
CA LEU A 244 -6.50 -0.05 -3.28
C LEU A 244 -6.34 0.34 -4.75
N ILE A 245 -5.64 1.44 -4.98
CA ILE A 245 -5.15 1.84 -6.30
C ILE A 245 -3.64 1.99 -6.17
N ILE A 246 -2.90 1.13 -6.86
CA ILE A 246 -1.44 1.08 -6.85
C ILE A 246 -1.03 1.44 -8.27
N ALA A 247 -0.24 2.49 -8.47
CA ALA A 247 0.18 2.88 -9.82
C ALA A 247 1.60 3.46 -9.85
N SER A 248 2.23 3.39 -11.03
CA SER A 248 3.47 4.11 -11.35
C SER A 248 3.21 5.60 -11.56
N ASP A 249 4.28 6.38 -11.65
CA ASP A 249 4.20 7.83 -11.76
C ASP A 249 3.53 8.30 -13.07
N GLY A 250 3.51 7.48 -14.11
CA GLY A 250 2.77 7.72 -15.35
C GLY A 250 1.28 7.99 -15.12
N ILE A 251 0.71 7.48 -14.03
CA ILE A 251 -0.63 7.85 -13.54
C ILE A 251 -0.57 9.10 -12.67
N TRP A 252 0.31 9.12 -11.66
CA TRP A 252 0.27 10.13 -10.59
C TRP A 252 0.75 11.51 -11.00
N ASP A 253 1.54 11.61 -12.07
CA ASP A 253 1.88 12.86 -12.74
C ASP A 253 0.69 13.45 -13.51
N ALA A 254 -0.28 12.62 -13.90
CA ALA A 254 -1.40 13.00 -14.75
C ALA A 254 -2.71 13.20 -13.97
N LEU A 255 -2.88 12.49 -12.85
CA LEU A 255 -4.10 12.45 -12.05
C LEU A 255 -3.79 12.59 -10.55
N SER A 256 -4.62 13.36 -9.84
CA SER A 256 -4.60 13.34 -8.38
C SER A 256 -5.20 12.04 -7.82
N SER A 257 -4.85 11.71 -6.57
CA SER A 257 -5.39 10.57 -5.84
C SER A 257 -6.93 10.57 -5.81
N ASP A 258 -7.55 11.72 -5.55
CA ASP A 258 -9.02 11.87 -5.57
C ASP A 258 -9.63 11.65 -6.95
N MET A 259 -8.98 12.13 -8.02
CA MET A 259 -9.45 11.92 -9.39
C MET A 259 -9.38 10.46 -9.81
N ALA A 260 -8.29 9.76 -9.44
CA ALA A 260 -8.15 8.33 -9.68
C ALA A 260 -9.20 7.54 -8.90
N ALA A 261 -9.35 7.80 -7.60
CA ALA A 261 -10.37 7.15 -6.76
C ALA A 261 -11.79 7.37 -7.32
N LYS A 262 -12.14 8.62 -7.64
CA LYS A 262 -13.44 8.96 -8.21
C LYS A 262 -13.71 8.24 -9.53
N SER A 263 -12.72 8.11 -10.40
CA SER A 263 -12.84 7.38 -11.67
C SER A 263 -13.13 5.88 -11.46
N CYS A 264 -12.59 5.29 -10.39
CA CYS A 264 -12.79 3.88 -10.08
C CYS A 264 -14.20 3.57 -9.55
N ARG A 265 -14.83 4.49 -8.80
CA ARG A 265 -16.06 4.20 -8.02
C ARG A 265 -17.20 3.65 -8.89
N GLY A 266 -17.83 2.58 -8.39
CA GLY A 266 -18.95 1.90 -9.06
C GLY A 266 -18.54 0.96 -10.21
N LEU A 267 -17.25 0.85 -10.53
CA LEU A 267 -16.74 -0.09 -11.54
C LEU A 267 -16.10 -1.32 -10.88
N PRO A 268 -16.18 -2.51 -11.50
CA PRO A 268 -15.32 -3.65 -11.15
C PRO A 268 -13.84 -3.28 -11.29
N ALA A 269 -12.97 -3.85 -10.45
CA ALA A 269 -11.53 -3.57 -10.44
C ALA A 269 -10.87 -3.58 -11.84
N GLU A 270 -11.20 -4.56 -12.68
CA GLU A 270 -10.69 -4.69 -14.07
C GLU A 270 -11.04 -3.47 -14.96
N LEU A 271 -12.27 -2.96 -14.85
CA LEU A 271 -12.68 -1.78 -15.62
C LEU A 271 -12.13 -0.49 -15.01
N ALA A 272 -12.04 -0.45 -13.68
CA ALA A 272 -11.47 0.68 -12.94
C ALA A 272 -10.00 0.91 -13.33
N ALA A 273 -9.16 -0.13 -13.37
CA ALA A 273 -7.76 -0.03 -13.77
C ALA A 273 -7.62 0.54 -15.20
N LYS A 274 -8.40 0.01 -16.16
CA LYS A 274 -8.41 0.49 -17.55
C LYS A 274 -8.86 1.95 -17.66
N LEU A 275 -9.85 2.36 -16.87
CA LEU A 275 -10.34 3.72 -16.90
C LEU A 275 -9.33 4.71 -16.32
N VAL A 276 -8.64 4.36 -15.24
CA VAL A 276 -7.57 5.19 -14.65
C VAL A 276 -6.44 5.42 -15.66
N VAL A 277 -5.97 4.37 -16.32
CA VAL A 277 -4.96 4.50 -17.40
C VAL A 277 -5.48 5.37 -18.53
N LYS A 278 -6.71 5.14 -19.00
CA LYS A 278 -7.31 5.95 -20.06
C LYS A 278 -7.41 7.44 -19.70
N GLU A 279 -7.75 7.75 -18.46
CA GLU A 279 -7.90 9.13 -18.00
C GLU A 279 -6.54 9.83 -17.86
N ALA A 280 -5.51 9.12 -17.38
CA ALA A 280 -4.14 9.63 -17.37
C ALA A 280 -3.64 9.96 -18.78
N LEU A 281 -3.85 9.04 -19.73
CA LEU A 281 -3.51 9.24 -21.15
C LEU A 281 -4.29 10.40 -21.78
N ARG A 282 -5.54 10.60 -21.41
CA ARG A 282 -6.35 11.74 -21.88
C ARG A 282 -5.82 13.07 -21.35
N SER A 283 -5.29 13.08 -20.12
CA SER A 283 -4.77 14.28 -19.45
C SER A 283 -3.40 14.70 -20.00
N ARG A 284 -2.45 13.76 -20.12
CA ARG A 284 -1.03 14.07 -20.41
C ARG A 284 -0.47 13.39 -21.67
N GLY A 285 -1.22 12.47 -22.29
CA GLY A 285 -0.70 11.55 -23.30
C GLY A 285 0.23 10.49 -22.69
N LEU A 286 0.71 9.56 -23.51
CA LEU A 286 1.71 8.57 -23.07
C LEU A 286 3.10 9.21 -23.03
N LYS A 287 3.48 9.72 -21.85
CA LYS A 287 4.79 10.35 -21.61
C LYS A 287 5.80 9.42 -20.97
N ASP A 288 5.33 8.54 -20.09
CA ASP A 288 6.11 7.46 -19.50
C ASP A 288 5.33 6.15 -19.59
N ASP A 289 5.93 5.05 -19.15
CA ASP A 289 5.17 3.85 -18.83
C ASP A 289 4.05 4.19 -17.84
N THR A 290 2.93 3.50 -17.98
CA THR A 290 1.72 3.85 -17.24
C THR A 290 1.05 2.57 -16.78
N THR A 291 1.28 2.20 -15.52
CA THR A 291 0.84 0.94 -14.93
C THR A 291 -0.07 1.19 -13.73
N CYS A 292 -1.19 0.49 -13.67
CA CYS A 292 -2.18 0.61 -12.60
C CYS A 292 -2.75 -0.76 -12.21
N LEU A 293 -2.71 -1.05 -10.91
CA LEU A 293 -3.41 -2.15 -10.27
C LEU A 293 -4.55 -1.56 -9.41
N VAL A 294 -5.73 -2.15 -9.55
CA VAL A 294 -6.87 -1.86 -8.67
C VAL A 294 -7.22 -3.13 -7.92
N VAL A 295 -7.31 -3.06 -6.59
CA VAL A 295 -7.57 -4.22 -5.73
C VAL A 295 -8.77 -3.93 -4.83
N ASP A 296 -9.81 -4.73 -4.95
CA ASP A 296 -11.01 -4.69 -4.11
C ASP A 296 -10.87 -5.70 -2.97
N ILE A 297 -10.98 -5.21 -1.74
CA ILE A 297 -11.07 -6.02 -0.52
C ILE A 297 -12.52 -5.99 -0.08
N ILE A 298 -13.23 -7.11 -0.27
CA ILE A 298 -14.69 -7.19 -0.21
C ILE A 298 -15.12 -8.05 0.99
N PRO A 299 -16.10 -7.61 1.80
CA PRO A 299 -16.65 -8.42 2.88
C PRO A 299 -17.32 -9.70 2.36
N SER A 300 -17.20 -10.78 3.13
CA SER A 300 -17.72 -12.09 2.75
C SER A 300 -19.24 -12.21 2.80
N ASP A 301 -19.91 -11.35 3.59
CA ASP A 301 -21.36 -11.30 3.74
C ASP A 301 -22.13 -10.65 2.57
N ILE A 302 -21.45 -10.12 1.54
CA ILE A 302 -22.13 -9.52 0.38
C ILE A 302 -22.50 -10.63 -0.62
N LEU A 303 -23.58 -11.35 -0.32
CA LEU A 303 -24.39 -11.98 -1.36
C LEU A 303 -24.91 -10.85 -2.27
N PHE A 304 -24.37 -10.76 -3.48
CA PHE A 304 -24.82 -9.85 -4.52
C PHE A 304 -26.32 -10.01 -4.77
N LEU A 305 -27.16 -9.17 -4.14
CA LEU A 305 -28.45 -8.84 -4.74
C LEU A 305 -28.14 -7.86 -5.88
N PRO A 306 -28.39 -8.22 -7.15
CA PRO A 306 -28.18 -7.29 -8.25
C PRO A 306 -29.02 -6.03 -7.99
N PRO A 307 -28.48 -4.83 -8.27
CA PRO A 307 -29.25 -3.61 -8.10
C PRO A 307 -30.50 -3.70 -8.98
N ILE A 308 -31.67 -3.69 -8.35
CA ILE A 308 -32.94 -3.57 -9.06
C ILE A 308 -32.85 -2.26 -9.87
N PRO A 309 -32.96 -2.30 -11.21
CA PRO A 309 -32.89 -1.09 -12.00
C PRO A 309 -34.02 -0.16 -11.56
N ARG A 310 -33.66 0.99 -10.98
CA ARG A 310 -34.61 2.07 -10.73
C ARG A 310 -35.15 2.52 -12.08
N LYS A 311 -36.40 2.17 -12.38
CA LYS A 311 -37.13 2.72 -13.53
C LYS A 311 -37.07 4.25 -13.43
N LYS A 312 -36.41 4.90 -14.39
CA LYS A 312 -36.55 6.34 -14.61
C LYS A 312 -38.00 6.61 -14.96
N HIS A 313 -38.76 7.15 -14.01
CA HIS A 313 -40.07 7.71 -14.32
C HIS A 313 -39.84 9.10 -14.92
N ASN A 314 -40.02 9.21 -16.24
CA ASN A 314 -40.14 10.50 -16.90
C ASN A 314 -41.42 11.19 -16.37
N MET A 315 -41.30 12.42 -15.90
CA MET A 315 -42.41 13.37 -15.87
C MET A 315 -41.84 14.75 -16.23
N PHE A 316 -42.21 15.22 -17.42
CA PHE A 316 -42.07 16.62 -17.79
C PHE A 316 -43.20 17.45 -17.16
N SER A 317 -42.82 18.67 -16.77
CA SER A 317 -43.60 19.89 -16.55
C SER A 317 -44.68 19.95 -15.44
N SER A 318 -44.53 20.90 -14.52
CA SER A 318 -45.22 22.21 -14.60
C SER A 318 -44.75 23.15 -13.49
N LEU A 319 -44.66 24.45 -13.84
CA LEU A 319 -44.43 25.57 -12.92
C LEU A 319 -45.61 25.73 -11.95
N LEU A 320 -45.34 26.24 -10.73
CA LEU A 320 -46.02 27.41 -10.16
C LEU A 320 -45.33 27.91 -8.87
N LEU A 321 -45.33 29.23 -8.71
CA LEU A 321 -44.73 30.05 -7.65
C LEU A 321 -45.30 29.78 -6.25
N GLY A 322 -44.49 30.02 -5.21
CA GLY A 322 -44.92 30.89 -4.11
C GLY A 322 -44.58 30.51 -2.66
N LYS A 323 -43.72 31.35 -2.06
CA LYS A 323 -43.67 31.83 -0.67
C LYS A 323 -42.92 31.04 0.43
N LYS A 324 -42.11 31.85 1.14
CA LYS A 324 -41.30 31.61 2.34
C LYS A 324 -42.13 31.20 3.56
N ALA A 325 -41.53 30.38 4.42
CA ALA A 325 -41.68 30.46 5.87
C ALA A 325 -40.38 30.02 6.56
N LEU A 326 -39.98 30.77 7.59
CA LEU A 326 -38.82 30.57 8.44
C LEU A 326 -39.32 30.27 9.87
N SER A 327 -38.79 29.25 10.54
CA SER A 327 -38.67 29.03 12.01
C SER A 327 -38.40 27.53 12.23
N SER A 328 -37.20 27.09 12.62
CA SER A 328 -36.54 27.10 13.93
C SER A 328 -37.10 26.08 14.95
N VAL A 329 -36.19 25.20 15.40
CA VAL A 329 -36.02 24.61 16.74
C VAL A 329 -36.12 23.07 16.85
N SER A 330 -34.92 22.51 17.03
CA SER A 330 -34.49 21.45 17.97
C SER A 330 -34.46 19.97 17.59
N LYS A 331 -33.25 19.44 17.79
CA LYS A 331 -32.86 18.12 18.32
C LYS A 331 -33.29 16.88 17.54
N SER A 332 -32.33 16.35 16.80
CA SER A 332 -31.98 14.93 16.90
C SER A 332 -30.48 14.75 16.72
N THR A 333 -29.80 14.50 17.83
CA THR A 333 -28.53 13.77 17.87
C THR A 333 -28.73 12.42 17.20
N ASN A 334 -27.97 12.10 16.16
CA ASN A 334 -27.65 10.71 15.80
C ASN A 334 -26.42 10.66 14.89
N LYS A 335 -25.27 10.37 15.52
CA LYS A 335 -24.32 9.33 15.09
C LYS A 335 -24.16 9.14 13.57
N LEU A 336 -23.38 9.99 12.93
CA LEU A 336 -22.86 9.81 11.57
C LEU A 336 -21.36 10.14 11.59
N SER A 337 -20.54 9.23 12.15
CA SER A 337 -19.08 9.42 12.13
C SER A 337 -18.26 8.13 12.21
N ALA A 338 -18.85 6.95 11.99
CA ALA A 338 -18.15 5.66 12.15
C ALA A 338 -18.08 4.81 10.86
N VAL A 339 -18.61 5.28 9.73
CA VAL A 339 -18.53 4.55 8.45
C VAL A 339 -17.21 4.92 7.79
N GLY A 340 -16.32 3.95 7.60
CA GLY A 340 -15.03 4.14 6.91
C GLY A 340 -13.81 4.30 7.81
N VAL A 341 -13.87 3.91 9.09
CA VAL A 341 -12.70 3.97 9.98
C VAL A 341 -11.63 2.98 9.50
N VAL A 342 -10.46 3.50 9.16
CA VAL A 342 -9.23 2.75 8.92
C VAL A 342 -8.37 2.95 10.16
N GLU A 343 -7.95 1.85 10.79
CA GLU A 343 -7.08 1.88 11.97
C GLU A 343 -5.63 1.79 11.50
N GLU A 344 -4.82 2.80 11.80
CA GLU A 344 -3.38 2.75 11.55
C GLU A 344 -2.72 1.92 12.65
N LEU A 345 -2.02 0.85 12.26
CA LEU A 345 -1.35 -0.06 13.18
C LEU A 345 0.14 0.27 13.33
N PHE A 346 0.76 0.74 12.25
CA PHE A 346 2.18 1.07 12.20
C PHE A 346 2.44 2.05 11.05
N GLU A 347 3.30 3.03 11.28
CA GLU A 347 3.89 3.85 10.22
C GLU A 347 5.32 4.19 10.62
N GLU A 348 6.27 3.95 9.72
CA GLU A 348 7.66 4.32 9.93
C GLU A 348 8.30 4.71 8.59
N GLY A 349 8.82 5.94 8.56
CA GLY A 349 9.33 6.60 7.37
C GLY A 349 10.85 6.79 7.35
N SER A 350 11.53 6.66 8.50
CA SER A 350 12.95 7.00 8.62
C SER A 350 13.82 6.29 7.58
N ALA A 351 14.62 7.03 6.81
CA ALA A 351 15.60 6.44 5.91
C ALA A 351 16.86 5.95 6.64
N VAL A 352 16.93 6.03 7.96
CA VAL A 352 18.13 5.67 8.73
C VAL A 352 17.93 4.29 9.38
N LEU A 353 18.66 3.28 8.90
CA LEU A 353 18.55 1.90 9.44
C LEU A 353 18.79 1.85 10.95
N ALA A 354 19.71 2.64 11.49
CA ALA A 354 19.99 2.67 12.92
C ALA A 354 18.75 3.04 13.75
N GLU A 355 17.91 3.94 13.25
CA GLU A 355 16.66 4.38 13.90
C GLU A 355 15.58 3.30 13.83
N ARG A 356 15.56 2.50 12.76
CA ARG A 356 14.63 1.38 12.56
C ARG A 356 14.84 0.21 13.53
N TYR A 357 15.99 0.13 14.22
CA TYR A 357 16.38 -1.04 15.03
C TYR A 357 16.70 -0.72 16.50
N VAL A 358 16.25 0.43 17.03
CA VAL A 358 16.63 0.87 18.39
C VAL A 358 16.07 -0.01 19.51
N ASP A 359 15.07 -0.88 19.27
CA ASP A 359 14.36 -1.56 20.38
C ASP A 359 14.18 -3.09 20.28
N CYS A 360 15.20 -3.84 19.84
CA CYS A 360 15.15 -5.31 19.98
C CYS A 360 16.51 -5.97 20.13
N LYS A 361 16.59 -6.98 21.01
CA LYS A 361 17.72 -7.91 21.25
C LYS A 361 18.20 -8.72 20.01
N VAL A 362 17.79 -8.33 18.81
CA VAL A 362 18.23 -8.89 17.53
C VAL A 362 19.27 -7.95 16.92
N ARG A 363 20.27 -7.58 17.72
CA ARG A 363 21.37 -6.68 17.31
C ARG A 363 22.51 -7.42 16.59
N PHE A 364 22.51 -8.76 16.54
CA PHE A 364 23.74 -9.50 16.26
C PHE A 364 23.74 -10.49 15.07
N TYR A 365 22.60 -10.83 14.46
CA TYR A 365 22.62 -11.83 13.37
C TYR A 365 22.56 -11.24 11.95
N TYR A 366 21.92 -10.09 11.75
CA TYR A 366 21.80 -9.46 10.42
C TYR A 366 22.78 -8.31 10.19
N PHE A 367 23.16 -7.57 11.25
CA PHE A 367 24.10 -6.45 11.15
C PHE A 367 25.51 -6.90 10.73
N SER A 368 25.96 -8.10 11.13
CA SER A 368 27.29 -8.61 10.82
C SER A 368 27.48 -9.10 9.38
N LYS A 369 26.42 -9.18 8.58
CA LYS A 369 26.50 -9.54 7.15
C LYS A 369 26.10 -8.42 6.19
N ILE A 370 25.35 -7.42 6.66
CA ILE A 370 24.78 -6.37 5.81
C ILE A 370 25.58 -5.06 5.89
N VAL A 371 26.34 -4.81 6.97
CA VAL A 371 27.13 -3.58 7.11
C VAL A 371 28.61 -3.90 7.01
N TYR A 372 29.11 -4.04 5.78
CA TYR A 372 30.47 -3.61 5.44
C TYR A 372 30.37 -2.22 4.82
N VAL A 373 29.98 -1.23 5.60
CA VAL A 373 30.41 0.14 5.35
C VAL A 373 31.70 0.28 6.15
N LYS A 374 32.84 0.37 5.46
CA LYS A 374 34.13 0.65 6.08
C LYS A 374 34.04 2.00 6.83
N PRO A 375 34.80 2.15 7.94
CA PRO A 375 34.78 3.35 8.77
C PRO A 375 35.16 4.63 8.02
#